data_AF-A0A969S388-F1
#
_entry.id   AF-A0A969S388-F1
#
_cell.length_a   1.000
_cell.length_b   1.000
_cell.length_c   1.000
_cell.angle_alpha   90.00
_cell.angle_beta   90.00
_cell.angle_gamma   90.00
#
_symmetry.space_group_name_H-M   'P 1'
#
loop_
_entity.id
_entity.type
_entity.pdbx_description
1 polymer ?
#
loop_
_entity_poly.entity_id
_entity_poly.type
_entity_poly.pdbx_seq_one_letter_code
_entity_poly.pdbx_strand_id
1 'polypeptide(L)'
;MTDETVGDRHFLLMASAGFDAAVTAEVNLGEKRRFGAIAYLKSALQLAWRYQGTKIHLRIDGKRIRGRVLMVIIGNSQLYGGVVKFTAHALVDDGFLDVCVIRGRSLVMDAPSRLLSVFTRFYNRDPQVRYYRAKQVEIRGKKKKKRLPVQVDGDYLGQTPMGFEIIEKGLWVLVPTESRAFGGTVANRSLWSEFNPDAARSTAPNPAAPARSPEVV
;
A
#
# COMPACT_ATOMS: atom_id res chain seq x y z
N MET A 1 -11.98 14.45 27.31
CA MET A 1 -12.45 14.66 25.93
C MET A 1 -11.48 15.67 25.36
N THR A 2 -10.42 15.20 24.69
CA THR A 2 -9.41 16.05 24.07
C THR A 2 -9.35 15.63 22.61
N ASP A 3 -9.92 16.50 21.81
CA ASP A 3 -9.96 16.48 20.36
C ASP A 3 -8.57 16.90 19.86
N GLU A 4 -7.60 15.98 19.92
CA GLU A 4 -6.39 16.12 19.12
C GLU A 4 -6.74 15.60 17.73
N THR A 5 -7.26 16.49 16.88
CA THR A 5 -7.26 16.28 15.44
C THR A 5 -5.82 16.18 14.99
N VAL A 6 -5.29 14.94 14.98
CA VAL A 6 -4.13 14.58 14.17
C VAL A 6 -4.50 15.00 12.75
N GLY A 7 -3.82 16.01 12.22
CA GLY A 7 -4.12 16.54 10.89
C GLY A 7 -4.18 15.46 9.82
N ASP A 8 -5.00 15.70 8.79
CA ASP A 8 -5.16 14.75 7.70
C ASP A 8 -3.81 14.45 7.04
N ARG A 9 -3.46 13.16 6.96
CA ARG A 9 -2.22 12.70 6.34
C ARG A 9 -2.53 11.86 5.11
N HIS A 10 -1.88 12.22 4.01
CA HIS A 10 -2.00 11.52 2.74
C HIS A 10 -0.96 10.42 2.63
N PHE A 11 -1.30 9.35 1.92
CA PHE A 11 -0.39 8.29 1.52
C PHE A 11 -0.62 7.97 0.05
N LEU A 12 0.43 7.57 -0.66
CA LEU A 12 0.39 7.30 -2.10
C LEU A 12 0.38 5.82 -2.42
N LEU A 13 1.17 5.02 -1.71
CA LEU A 13 1.40 3.62 -2.04
C LEU A 13 0.46 2.74 -1.22
N MET A 14 0.57 2.85 0.10
CA MET A 14 -0.20 2.01 1.02
C MET A 14 -0.17 2.48 2.46
N ALA A 15 -1.25 2.15 3.15
CA ALA A 15 -1.34 2.13 4.59
C ALA A 15 -1.56 0.69 5.08
N SER A 16 -1.24 0.43 6.34
CA SER A 16 -1.62 -0.83 6.96
C SER A 16 -1.75 -0.72 8.47
N ALA A 17 -2.53 -1.64 9.04
CA ALA A 17 -2.68 -1.79 10.47
C ALA A 17 -2.37 -3.23 10.89
N GLY A 18 -1.38 -3.42 11.74
CA GLY A 18 -1.01 -4.73 12.27
C GLY A 18 0.48 -5.03 12.22
N PHE A 19 0.83 -6.28 11.89
CA PHE A 19 2.19 -6.79 12.11
C PHE A 19 3.27 -6.00 11.36
N ASP A 20 3.07 -5.66 10.09
CA ASP A 20 4.01 -4.88 9.29
C ASP A 20 4.19 -3.45 9.82
N ALA A 21 3.10 -2.80 10.25
CA ALA A 21 3.16 -1.53 10.96
C ALA A 21 3.88 -1.63 12.30
N ALA A 22 3.76 -2.77 13.00
CA ALA A 22 4.48 -3.04 14.25
C ALA A 22 5.99 -3.21 14.00
N VAL A 23 6.38 -3.87 12.91
CA VAL A 23 7.78 -3.93 12.46
C VAL A 23 8.29 -2.52 12.14
N THR A 24 7.50 -1.73 11.42
CA THR A 24 7.85 -0.34 11.06
C THR A 24 8.03 0.55 12.30
N ALA A 25 7.27 0.31 13.36
CA ALA A 25 7.43 1.01 14.63
C ALA A 25 8.71 0.64 15.40
N GLU A 26 9.22 -0.59 15.23
CA GLU A 26 10.46 -1.05 15.87
C GLU A 26 11.71 -0.63 15.10
N VAL A 27 11.62 -0.44 13.77
CA VAL A 27 12.75 -0.02 12.94
C VAL A 27 12.95 1.50 13.08
N ASN A 28 14.03 1.90 13.76
CA ASN A 28 14.39 3.31 13.91
C ASN A 28 14.82 3.94 12.56
N LEU A 29 14.56 5.25 12.38
CA LEU A 29 14.94 6.01 11.18
C LEU A 29 16.44 5.91 10.84
N GLY A 30 17.32 5.83 11.86
CA GLY A 30 18.76 5.65 11.68
C GLY A 30 19.15 4.26 11.16
N GLU A 31 18.46 3.21 11.61
CA GLU A 31 18.68 1.83 11.15
C GLU A 31 18.12 1.64 9.74
N LYS A 32 16.98 2.27 9.42
CA LYS A 32 16.40 2.31 8.06
C LYS A 32 17.42 2.84 7.04
N ARG A 33 18.13 3.93 7.37
CA ARG A 33 19.16 4.52 6.48
C ARG A 33 20.42 3.68 6.35
N ARG A 34 20.84 2.99 7.43
CA ARG A 34 22.12 2.27 7.47
C ARG A 34 22.03 0.83 6.96
N PHE A 35 20.93 0.15 7.22
CA PHE A 35 20.77 -1.29 6.97
C PHE A 35 19.57 -1.63 6.08
N GLY A 36 18.72 -0.65 5.75
CA GLY A 36 17.62 -0.81 4.79
C GLY A 36 16.77 -2.05 5.07
N ALA A 37 16.58 -2.87 4.04
CA ALA A 37 15.76 -4.08 4.09
C ALA A 37 16.19 -5.12 5.15
N ILE A 38 17.48 -5.17 5.52
CA ILE A 38 17.99 -6.14 6.50
C ILE A 38 17.46 -5.82 7.91
N ALA A 39 17.39 -4.54 8.28
CA ALA A 39 16.82 -4.11 9.55
C ALA A 39 15.33 -4.53 9.65
N TYR A 40 14.57 -4.31 8.58
CA TYR A 40 13.18 -4.75 8.49
C TYR A 40 13.04 -6.27 8.64
N LEU A 41 13.87 -7.05 7.95
CA LEU A 41 13.81 -8.51 8.03
C LEU A 41 14.10 -9.01 9.44
N LYS A 42 15.14 -8.49 10.10
CA LYS A 42 15.49 -8.86 11.47
C LYS A 42 14.35 -8.55 12.45
N SER A 43 13.82 -7.34 12.43
CA SER A 43 12.72 -6.93 13.30
C SER A 43 11.44 -7.72 13.01
N ALA A 44 11.16 -7.99 11.73
CA ALA A 44 10.05 -8.85 11.34
C ALA A 44 10.18 -10.26 11.92
N LEU A 45 11.36 -10.90 11.79
CA LEU A 45 11.58 -12.22 12.35
C LEU A 45 11.42 -12.21 13.88
N GLN A 46 12.06 -11.28 14.59
CA GLN A 46 11.97 -11.19 16.04
C GLN A 46 10.53 -10.98 16.53
N LEU A 47 9.81 -10.06 15.90
CA LEU A 47 8.43 -9.77 16.28
C LEU A 47 7.49 -10.93 15.92
N ALA A 48 7.74 -11.64 14.81
CA ALA A 48 6.91 -12.75 14.36
C ALA A 48 6.72 -13.82 15.44
N TRP A 49 7.78 -14.15 16.20
CA TRP A 49 7.75 -15.15 17.27
C TRP A 49 6.74 -14.84 18.37
N ARG A 50 6.49 -13.56 18.66
CA ARG A 50 5.60 -13.11 19.74
C ARG A 50 4.30 -12.49 19.25
N TYR A 51 4.17 -12.20 17.96
CA TYR A 51 3.03 -11.44 17.44
C TYR A 51 1.75 -12.28 17.39
N GLN A 52 0.70 -11.77 18.03
CA GLN A 52 -0.61 -12.40 18.12
C GLN A 52 -1.66 -11.56 17.41
N GLY A 53 -2.54 -12.22 16.66
CA GLY A 53 -3.62 -11.57 15.95
C GLY A 53 -4.61 -10.88 16.88
N THR A 54 -5.06 -9.70 16.48
CA THR A 54 -5.96 -8.84 17.28
C THR A 54 -7.39 -8.94 16.77
N LYS A 55 -8.35 -9.04 17.70
CA LYS A 55 -9.79 -8.98 17.35
C LYS A 55 -10.15 -7.52 17.00
N ILE A 56 -10.66 -7.30 15.80
CA ILE A 56 -11.03 -5.98 15.29
C ILE A 56 -12.48 -5.93 14.82
N HIS A 57 -12.98 -4.69 14.72
CA HIS A 57 -14.14 -4.31 13.93
C HIS A 57 -13.62 -3.48 12.76
N LEU A 58 -13.89 -3.95 11.55
CA LEU A 58 -13.57 -3.29 10.30
C LEU A 58 -14.87 -2.80 9.68
N ARG A 59 -14.88 -1.58 9.14
CA ARG A 59 -15.96 -1.07 8.30
C ARG A 59 -15.38 -0.79 6.93
N ILE A 60 -15.95 -1.39 5.89
CA ILE A 60 -15.57 -1.16 4.50
C ILE A 60 -16.83 -0.70 3.76
N ASP A 61 -16.86 0.55 3.28
CA ASP A 61 -18.02 1.14 2.60
C ASP A 61 -19.35 0.84 3.31
N GLY A 62 -19.41 1.14 4.62
CA GLY A 62 -20.60 0.88 5.43
C GLY A 62 -20.71 -0.56 5.97
N LYS A 63 -20.14 -1.57 5.30
CA LYS A 63 -20.26 -2.99 5.67
C LYS A 63 -19.37 -3.35 6.85
N ARG A 64 -19.97 -3.93 7.89
CA ARG A 64 -19.25 -4.32 9.12
C ARG A 64 -18.68 -5.73 9.01
N ILE A 65 -17.38 -5.84 9.23
CA ILE A 65 -16.64 -7.10 9.26
C ILE A 65 -16.00 -7.25 10.63
N ARG A 66 -16.16 -8.42 11.24
CA ARG A 66 -15.52 -8.77 12.51
C ARG A 66 -14.56 -9.94 12.29
N GLY A 67 -13.45 -9.93 13.00
CA GLY A 67 -12.47 -11.00 12.88
C GLY A 67 -11.26 -10.78 13.75
N ARG A 68 -10.44 -11.81 13.86
CA ARG A 68 -9.08 -11.69 14.39
C ARG A 68 -8.12 -11.59 13.21
N VAL A 69 -7.30 -10.56 13.18
CA VAL A 69 -6.38 -10.27 12.08
C VAL A 69 -4.94 -10.20 12.55
N LEU A 70 -4.02 -10.64 11.69
CA LEU A 70 -2.60 -10.36 11.83
C LEU A 70 -2.30 -8.93 11.33
N MET A 71 -2.85 -8.59 10.17
CA MET A 71 -2.72 -7.28 9.54
C MET A 71 -3.87 -7.01 8.57
N VAL A 72 -4.09 -5.73 8.29
CA VAL A 72 -4.94 -5.22 7.22
C VAL A 72 -4.09 -4.27 6.39
N ILE A 73 -3.93 -4.56 5.10
CA ILE A 73 -3.22 -3.71 4.14
C ILE A 73 -4.26 -2.97 3.30
N ILE A 74 -4.04 -1.68 3.08
CA ILE A 74 -4.86 -0.79 2.27
C ILE A 74 -3.92 -0.16 1.25
N GLY A 75 -4.01 -0.59 0.00
CA GLY A 75 -3.09 -0.19 -1.06
C GLY A 75 -3.80 0.58 -2.17
N ASN A 76 -3.11 1.60 -2.67
CA ASN A 76 -3.42 2.28 -3.93
C ASN A 76 -2.48 1.82 -5.07
N SER A 77 -1.44 1.05 -4.73
CA SER A 77 -0.47 0.48 -5.67
C SER A 77 -0.36 -1.04 -5.56
N GLN A 78 0.21 -1.69 -6.57
CA GLN A 78 0.34 -3.16 -6.58
C GLN A 78 1.52 -3.69 -5.78
N LEU A 79 2.57 -2.89 -5.59
CA LEU A 79 3.87 -3.38 -5.10
C LEU A 79 4.14 -2.87 -3.67
N TYR A 80 4.07 -3.78 -2.72
CA TYR A 80 4.56 -3.59 -1.35
C TYR A 80 6.07 -3.82 -1.30
N GLY A 81 6.83 -2.81 -0.87
CA GLY A 81 8.29 -2.89 -0.76
C GLY A 81 8.99 -3.25 -2.07
N GLY A 82 8.35 -2.93 -3.21
CA GLY A 82 8.86 -3.22 -4.56
C GLY A 82 8.67 -4.64 -5.07
N VAL A 83 8.31 -5.61 -4.21
CA VAL A 83 8.35 -7.04 -4.59
C VAL A 83 7.09 -7.82 -4.28
N VAL A 84 6.32 -7.47 -3.23
CA VAL A 84 5.16 -8.27 -2.80
C VAL A 84 3.86 -7.65 -3.30
N LYS A 85 2.98 -8.46 -3.89
CA LYS A 85 1.67 -7.98 -4.38
C LYS A 85 0.53 -8.28 -3.40
N PHE A 86 0.48 -7.56 -2.28
CA PHE A 86 -0.67 -7.67 -1.35
C PHE A 86 -1.98 -7.16 -1.94
N THR A 87 -1.90 -6.20 -2.86
CA THR A 87 -3.03 -5.54 -3.54
C THR A 87 -2.83 -5.67 -5.05
N ALA A 88 -2.77 -6.93 -5.51
CA ALA A 88 -2.30 -7.28 -6.86
C ALA A 88 -3.09 -6.66 -8.03
N HIS A 89 -4.32 -6.23 -7.78
CA HIS A 89 -5.22 -5.62 -8.77
C HIS A 89 -5.40 -4.12 -8.59
N ALA A 90 -4.67 -3.49 -7.66
CA ALA A 90 -4.76 -2.05 -7.45
C ALA A 90 -4.41 -1.29 -8.73
N LEU A 91 -5.24 -0.29 -9.02
CA LEU A 91 -5.05 0.69 -10.08
C LEU A 91 -5.14 2.08 -9.45
N VAL A 92 -4.17 2.94 -9.72
CA VAL A 92 -4.04 4.22 -9.00
C VAL A 92 -5.11 5.25 -9.38
N ASP A 93 -5.89 4.99 -10.43
CA ASP A 93 -6.83 5.93 -11.06
C ASP A 93 -8.28 5.42 -11.11
N ASP A 94 -8.56 4.25 -10.55
CA ASP A 94 -9.88 3.61 -10.65
C ASP A 94 -10.88 4.11 -9.59
N GLY A 95 -10.42 4.97 -8.66
CA GLY A 95 -11.22 5.55 -7.59
C GLY A 95 -11.48 4.63 -6.40
N PHE A 96 -10.70 3.56 -6.25
CA PHE A 96 -10.80 2.63 -5.12
C PHE A 96 -9.46 2.39 -4.42
N LEU A 97 -9.54 2.05 -3.14
CA LEU A 97 -8.48 1.42 -2.38
C LEU A 97 -8.67 -0.10 -2.42
N ASP A 98 -7.59 -0.84 -2.62
CA ASP A 98 -7.56 -2.29 -2.48
C ASP A 98 -7.21 -2.67 -1.04
N VAL A 99 -8.07 -3.49 -0.42
CA VAL A 99 -7.94 -3.87 0.99
C VAL A 99 -7.69 -5.37 1.09
N CYS A 100 -6.52 -5.74 1.60
CA CYS A 100 -6.15 -7.12 1.91
C CYS A 100 -6.21 -7.36 3.42
N VAL A 101 -7.11 -8.24 3.85
CA VAL A 101 -7.32 -8.61 5.25
C VAL A 101 -6.73 -10.00 5.49
N ILE A 102 -5.65 -10.05 6.27
CA ILE A 102 -4.99 -11.30 6.67
C ILE A 102 -5.49 -11.67 8.08
N ARG A 103 -6.48 -12.56 8.14
CA ARG A 103 -7.02 -13.10 9.41
C ARG A 103 -6.01 -14.01 10.06
N GLY A 104 -6.06 -14.17 11.40
CA GLY A 104 -5.16 -15.11 12.09
C GLY A 104 -5.08 -15.02 13.60
N ARG A 105 -4.48 -16.04 14.21
CA ARG A 105 -4.21 -16.09 15.66
C ARG A 105 -2.75 -15.85 15.99
N SER A 106 -1.83 -16.55 15.34
CA SER A 106 -0.40 -16.50 15.63
C SER A 106 0.36 -16.31 14.33
N LEU A 107 1.32 -15.37 14.31
CA LEU A 107 2.09 -15.15 13.10
C LEU A 107 2.96 -16.38 12.77
N VAL A 108 3.62 -16.99 13.76
CA VAL A 108 4.48 -18.18 13.52
C VAL A 108 3.72 -19.36 12.93
N MET A 109 2.55 -19.66 13.50
CA MET A 109 1.77 -20.83 13.06
C MET A 109 1.11 -20.61 11.71
N ASP A 110 0.70 -19.37 11.45
CA ASP A 110 -0.19 -19.10 10.34
C ASP A 110 0.47 -18.35 9.16
N ALA A 111 1.59 -17.65 9.37
CA ALA A 111 2.23 -16.86 8.32
C ALA A 111 2.75 -17.70 7.17
N PRO A 112 3.37 -18.89 7.35
CA PRO A 112 3.93 -19.63 6.23
C PRO A 112 2.91 -19.92 5.14
N SER A 113 1.72 -20.41 5.50
CA SER A 113 0.65 -20.72 4.55
C SER A 113 0.05 -19.47 3.90
N ARG A 114 -0.15 -18.40 4.67
CA ARG A 114 -0.72 -17.13 4.18
C ARG A 114 0.24 -16.35 3.29
N LEU A 115 1.52 -16.34 3.66
CA LEU A 115 2.55 -15.69 2.88
C LEU A 115 2.76 -16.44 1.57
N LEU A 116 2.74 -17.79 1.60
CA LEU A 116 2.77 -18.61 0.41
C LEU A 116 1.55 -18.35 -0.50
N SER A 117 0.34 -18.22 0.05
CA SER A 117 -0.87 -17.97 -0.75
C SER A 117 -0.84 -16.58 -1.41
N VAL A 118 -0.31 -15.56 -0.73
CA VAL A 118 -0.07 -14.23 -1.30
C VAL A 118 1.00 -14.28 -2.39
N PHE A 119 2.15 -14.89 -2.13
CA PHE A 119 3.26 -14.95 -3.09
C PHE A 119 2.91 -15.73 -4.36
N THR A 120 2.22 -16.86 -4.20
CA THR A 120 1.78 -17.70 -5.33
C THR A 120 0.57 -17.11 -6.08
N ARG A 121 0.04 -15.97 -5.62
CA ARG A 121 -1.18 -15.33 -6.14
C ARG A 121 -2.42 -16.24 -6.08
N PHE A 122 -2.37 -17.34 -5.33
CA PHE A 122 -3.50 -18.21 -5.04
C PHE A 122 -4.26 -17.76 -3.79
N TYR A 123 -4.35 -16.46 -3.55
CA TYR A 123 -5.10 -15.93 -2.41
C TYR A 123 -6.57 -16.39 -2.40
N ASN A 124 -7.15 -16.66 -3.58
CA ASN A 124 -8.50 -17.22 -3.71
C ASN A 124 -8.67 -18.59 -3.02
N ARG A 125 -7.58 -19.31 -2.73
CA ARG A 125 -7.62 -20.62 -2.07
C ARG A 125 -7.46 -20.55 -0.55
N ASP A 126 -7.06 -19.42 0.01
CA ASP A 126 -6.92 -19.25 1.46
C ASP A 126 -8.06 -18.40 2.04
N PRO A 127 -9.05 -19.01 2.74
CA PRO A 127 -10.18 -18.27 3.31
C PRO A 127 -9.77 -17.28 4.42
N GLN A 128 -8.53 -17.35 4.91
CA GLN A 128 -7.97 -16.41 5.87
C GLN A 128 -7.42 -15.14 5.22
N VAL A 129 -7.21 -15.11 3.91
CA VAL A 129 -6.84 -13.91 3.17
C VAL A 129 -8.07 -13.43 2.40
N ARG A 130 -8.54 -12.22 2.68
CA ARG A 130 -9.71 -11.65 2.00
C ARG A 130 -9.41 -10.31 1.38
N TYR A 131 -9.95 -10.12 0.17
CA TYR A 131 -9.75 -8.94 -0.65
C TYR A 131 -11.05 -8.17 -0.78
N TYR A 132 -10.94 -6.85 -0.74
CA TYR A 132 -12.05 -5.93 -0.93
C TYR A 132 -11.57 -4.72 -1.74
N ARG A 133 -12.47 -4.09 -2.48
CA ARG A 133 -12.28 -2.74 -3.00
C ARG A 133 -13.19 -1.81 -2.22
N ALA A 134 -12.69 -0.62 -1.91
CA ALA A 134 -13.36 0.29 -1.01
C ALA A 134 -13.06 1.76 -1.32
N LYS A 135 -14.00 2.66 -1.01
CA LYS A 135 -13.73 4.10 -0.95
C LYS A 135 -13.38 4.55 0.46
N GLN A 136 -13.98 3.91 1.46
CA GLN A 136 -13.78 4.23 2.87
C GLN A 136 -13.55 2.96 3.71
N VAL A 137 -12.53 3.02 4.57
CA VAL A 137 -12.15 1.94 5.48
C VAL A 137 -11.97 2.50 6.89
N GLU A 138 -12.67 1.94 7.87
CA GLU A 138 -12.42 2.23 9.28
C GLU A 138 -11.94 0.97 10.01
N ILE A 139 -10.82 1.08 10.73
CA ILE A 139 -10.27 -0.01 11.53
C ILE A 139 -10.35 0.36 13.01
N ARG A 140 -10.98 -0.49 13.82
CA ARG A 140 -11.04 -0.32 15.28
C ARG A 140 -10.75 -1.63 16.00
N GLY A 141 -9.99 -1.56 17.10
CA GLY A 141 -9.84 -2.69 18.03
C GLY A 141 -11.18 -3.08 18.66
N LYS A 142 -11.43 -4.39 18.88
CA LYS A 142 -12.66 -4.85 19.57
C LYS A 142 -12.78 -4.29 20.99
N LYS A 143 -11.66 -4.07 21.68
CA LYS A 143 -11.59 -3.43 23.00
C LYS A 143 -10.74 -2.17 22.89
N LYS A 144 -11.08 -1.10 23.63
CA LYS A 144 -10.33 0.18 23.63
C LYS A 144 -8.81 0.00 23.85
N LYS A 145 -8.42 -0.94 24.72
CA LYS A 145 -7.00 -1.24 25.03
C LYS A 145 -6.27 -2.09 23.97
N LYS A 146 -6.94 -2.56 22.93
CA LYS A 146 -6.37 -3.44 21.89
C LYS A 146 -6.31 -2.69 20.57
N ARG A 147 -5.39 -1.72 20.49
CA ARG A 147 -5.10 -0.92 19.29
C ARG A 147 -4.06 -1.65 18.43
N LEU A 148 -4.13 -1.45 17.12
CA LEU A 148 -3.12 -1.95 16.18
C LEU A 148 -2.23 -0.77 15.77
N PRO A 149 -0.90 -0.95 15.68
CA PRO A 149 -0.04 0.05 15.07
C PRO A 149 -0.43 0.25 13.61
N VAL A 150 -0.22 1.47 13.11
CA VAL A 150 -0.51 1.90 11.75
C VAL A 150 0.74 2.50 11.13
N GLN A 151 1.00 2.14 9.88
CA GLN A 151 2.01 2.77 9.04
C GLN A 151 1.38 3.30 7.76
N VAL A 152 2.02 4.30 7.16
CA VAL A 152 1.72 4.85 5.84
C VAL A 152 3.03 4.98 5.05
N ASP A 153 3.05 4.47 3.83
CA ASP A 153 4.19 4.50 2.90
C ASP A 153 5.55 4.07 3.51
N GLY A 154 5.52 3.14 4.46
CA GLY A 154 6.70 2.60 5.13
C GLY A 154 7.17 3.41 6.35
N ASP A 155 6.38 4.37 6.82
CA ASP A 155 6.63 5.18 8.01
C ASP A 155 5.52 4.97 9.06
N TYR A 156 5.92 4.86 10.33
CA TYR A 156 4.98 4.69 11.43
C TYR A 156 4.15 5.97 11.65
N LEU A 157 2.82 5.82 11.74
CA LEU A 157 1.88 6.93 11.91
C LEU A 157 1.27 6.98 13.32
N GLY A 158 0.98 5.83 13.91
CA GLY A 158 0.27 5.78 15.19
C GLY A 158 -0.49 4.48 15.39
N GLN A 159 -1.68 4.54 15.99
CA GLN A 159 -2.47 3.34 16.30
C GLN A 159 -3.98 3.53 16.08
N THR A 160 -4.68 2.46 15.73
CA THR A 160 -6.15 2.46 15.54
C THR A 160 -6.92 2.89 16.81
N PRO A 161 -8.09 3.55 16.76
CA PRO A 161 -8.97 3.69 15.60
C PRO A 161 -8.38 4.58 14.51
N MET A 162 -8.56 4.19 13.25
CA MET A 162 -8.12 4.98 12.10
C MET A 162 -9.08 4.79 10.93
N GLY A 163 -9.34 5.89 10.23
CA GLY A 163 -10.10 5.93 8.98
C GLY A 163 -9.16 6.15 7.80
N PHE A 164 -9.52 5.60 6.65
CA PHE A 164 -8.83 5.76 5.39
C PHE A 164 -9.88 6.02 4.31
N GLU A 165 -9.63 7.01 3.48
CA GLU A 165 -10.55 7.44 2.42
C GLU A 165 -9.77 7.71 1.14
N ILE A 166 -10.36 7.31 0.00
CA ILE A 166 -9.80 7.62 -1.31
C ILE A 166 -10.06 9.09 -1.66
N ILE A 167 -9.02 9.79 -2.12
CA ILE A 167 -9.17 11.06 -2.81
C ILE A 167 -9.01 10.77 -4.30
N GLU A 168 -10.15 10.72 -5.00
CA GLU A 168 -10.15 10.45 -6.43
C GLU A 168 -9.37 11.54 -7.19
N LYS A 169 -8.39 11.12 -7.99
CA LYS A 169 -7.56 12.02 -8.81
C LYS A 169 -6.88 13.14 -8.00
N GLY A 170 -6.51 12.86 -6.75
CA GLY A 170 -5.92 13.84 -5.84
C GLY A 170 -4.48 14.28 -6.16
N LEU A 171 -3.78 13.59 -7.07
CA LEU A 171 -2.40 13.90 -7.42
C LEU A 171 -2.14 13.70 -8.92
N TRP A 172 -1.52 14.69 -9.56
CA TRP A 172 -0.98 14.57 -10.90
C TRP A 172 0.43 13.97 -10.86
N VAL A 173 0.69 12.99 -11.73
CA VAL A 173 1.99 12.31 -11.80
C VAL A 173 2.45 12.19 -13.25
N LEU A 174 3.75 12.40 -13.48
CA LEU A 174 4.38 12.11 -14.77
C LEU A 174 4.72 10.63 -14.84
N VAL A 175 4.22 9.94 -15.87
CA VAL A 175 4.42 8.50 -16.05
C VAL A 175 4.75 8.18 -17.51
N PRO A 176 5.47 7.07 -17.77
CA PRO A 176 5.62 6.57 -19.13
C PRO A 176 4.25 6.25 -19.75
N THR A 177 4.10 6.48 -21.06
CA THR A 177 2.87 6.19 -21.82
C THR A 177 2.39 4.75 -21.65
N GLU A 178 3.32 3.82 -21.42
CA GLU A 178 3.07 2.38 -21.30
C GLU A 178 2.80 1.92 -19.85
N SER A 179 2.61 2.87 -18.91
CA SER A 179 2.41 2.55 -17.50
C SER A 179 1.18 1.67 -17.28
N ARG A 180 1.39 0.52 -16.63
CA ARG A 180 0.33 -0.43 -16.25
C ARG A 180 -0.28 -0.15 -14.88
N ALA A 181 0.12 0.94 -14.22
CA ALA A 181 -0.45 1.34 -12.94
C ALA A 181 -1.87 1.91 -13.07
N PHE A 182 -2.27 2.29 -14.29
CA PHE A 182 -3.53 2.94 -14.63
C PHE A 182 -4.46 1.94 -15.33
N GLY A 183 -5.76 2.04 -15.06
CA GLY A 183 -6.80 1.17 -15.61
C GLY A 183 -7.15 1.41 -17.09
N GLY A 184 -6.64 2.49 -17.68
CA GLY A 184 -6.86 2.87 -19.08
C GLY A 184 -5.60 3.32 -19.79
N THR A 185 -5.72 3.68 -21.07
CA THR A 185 -4.65 4.39 -21.79
C THR A 185 -4.39 5.69 -21.05
N VAL A 186 -3.18 5.86 -20.51
CA VAL A 186 -2.72 7.17 -20.02
C VAL A 186 -2.93 8.14 -21.17
N ALA A 187 -3.89 9.05 -21.04
CA ALA A 187 -4.26 9.97 -22.11
C ALA A 187 -3.02 10.80 -22.45
N ASN A 188 -2.34 10.37 -23.50
CA ASN A 188 -1.12 10.99 -23.97
C ASN A 188 -1.55 12.26 -24.72
N ARG A 189 -1.11 13.41 -24.22
CA ARG A 189 -1.22 14.75 -24.85
C ARG A 189 -2.59 15.43 -24.80
N SER A 190 -2.81 16.26 -23.77
CA SER A 190 -3.48 17.58 -23.93
C SER A 190 -3.40 18.44 -22.66
N LEU A 191 -3.27 17.83 -21.48
CA LEU A 191 -3.33 18.56 -20.21
C LEU A 191 -2.01 19.24 -19.80
N TRP A 192 -0.86 18.83 -20.37
CA TRP A 192 0.42 19.49 -20.09
C TRP A 192 0.46 20.93 -20.66
N SER A 193 -0.14 21.16 -21.82
CA SER A 193 -0.29 22.49 -22.41
C SER A 193 -1.29 23.37 -21.65
N GLU A 194 -2.29 22.77 -20.99
CA GLU A 194 -3.20 23.50 -20.09
C GLU A 194 -2.51 23.89 -18.77
N PHE A 195 -1.59 23.05 -18.29
CA PHE A 195 -0.81 23.26 -17.06
C PHE A 195 0.39 24.20 -17.26
N ASN A 196 1.03 24.17 -18.43
CA ASN A 196 2.17 25.01 -18.77
C ASN A 196 2.07 25.47 -20.24
N PRO A 197 1.37 26.58 -20.51
CA PRO A 197 1.18 27.10 -21.87
C PRO A 197 2.49 27.47 -22.58
N ASP A 198 3.58 27.69 -21.84
CA ASP A 198 4.90 28.00 -22.41
C ASP A 198 5.69 26.75 -22.81
N ALA A 199 5.43 25.58 -22.23
CA ALA A 199 6.08 24.33 -22.63
C ALA A 199 5.63 23.85 -24.02
N ALA A 200 4.43 24.25 -24.47
CA ALA A 200 3.89 23.92 -25.80
C ALA A 200 4.71 24.52 -26.96
N ARG A 201 5.54 25.55 -26.69
CA ARG A 201 6.41 26.19 -27.70
C ARG A 201 7.77 25.50 -27.85
N SER A 202 8.15 24.58 -26.96
CA SER A 202 9.49 23.99 -26.91
C SER A 202 9.60 22.59 -27.54
N THR A 203 8.56 22.09 -28.19
CA THR A 203 8.61 20.78 -28.89
C THR A 203 8.68 20.97 -30.40
N ALA A 204 9.71 21.65 -30.89
CA ALA A 204 10.16 21.41 -32.25
C ALA A 204 10.91 20.05 -32.24
N PRO A 205 10.60 19.10 -33.15
CA PRO A 205 11.37 17.87 -33.24
C PRO A 205 12.83 18.22 -33.56
N ASN A 206 13.77 17.66 -32.79
CA ASN A 206 15.20 17.75 -33.09
C ASN A 206 15.46 17.12 -34.47
N PRO A 207 15.86 17.89 -35.50
CA PRO A 207 16.15 17.30 -36.79
C PRO A 207 17.50 16.57 -36.72
N ALA A 208 17.48 15.29 -37.07
CA ALA A 208 18.63 14.39 -37.26
C ALA A 208 19.35 13.87 -36.00
N ALA A 209 18.92 12.70 -35.51
CA ALA A 209 19.87 11.71 -35.03
C ALA A 209 20.20 10.77 -36.22
N PRO A 210 21.46 10.63 -36.64
CA PRO A 210 21.80 9.72 -37.74
C PRO A 210 21.54 8.26 -37.33
N ALA A 211 20.91 7.51 -38.22
CA ALA A 211 20.73 6.07 -38.09
C ALA A 211 22.10 5.39 -37.95
N ARG A 212 22.28 4.58 -36.90
CA ARG A 212 23.38 3.63 -36.83
C ARG A 212 22.89 2.25 -37.23
N SER A 213 23.54 1.76 -38.28
CA SER A 213 23.41 0.48 -38.98
C SER A 213 23.72 -0.73 -38.07
N PRO A 214 23.34 -1.95 -38.48
CA PRO A 214 23.63 -3.18 -37.74
C PRO A 214 25.04 -3.71 -38.06
N GLU A 215 25.82 -4.03 -37.03
CA GLU A 215 27.01 -4.92 -37.08
C GLU A 215 26.80 -5.90 -35.89
N VAL A 216 26.65 -7.23 -36.06
CA VAL A 216 27.59 -8.26 -36.55
C VAL A 216 28.95 -8.14 -35.88
N VAL A 217 29.14 -8.79 -34.72
CA VAL A 217 29.79 -10.11 -34.50
C VAL A 217 29.37 -10.59 -33.10
#